data_AF-A0A1S3QP57-F1
#
_entry.id   AF-A0A1S3QP57-F1
#
_cell.length_a   1.000
_cell.length_b   1.000
_cell.length_c   1.000
_cell.angle_alpha   90.00
_cell.angle_beta   90.00
_cell.angle_gamma   90.00
#
_symmetry.space_group_name_H-M   'P 1'
#
loop_
_entity.id
_entity.type
_entity.pdbx_description
1 polymer ?
#
loop_
_entity_poly.entity_id
_entity_poly.type
_entity_poly.pdbx_seq_one_letter_code
_entity_poly.pdbx_strand_id
1 'polypeptide(L)'
;MSCLCVLIQLLDLFMVWDWSTYLADYGQPTSKYLRVNPSTALALLEKVYRGMKDTSKKNNIFSQFRKNDRDKQKLIETVVKQLRSLVNGMSQHS
;
A
#
# COMPACT_ATOMS: atom_id res chain seq x y z
N MET A 1 -1.38 -24.94 5.15
CA MET A 1 -2.35 -24.38 4.18
C MET A 1 -2.59 -22.87 4.35
N SER A 2 -2.38 -22.27 5.53
CA SER A 2 -2.72 -20.87 5.82
C SER A 2 -1.81 -19.79 5.19
N CYS A 3 -0.55 -20.10 4.88
CA CYS A 3 0.42 -19.12 4.36
C CYS A 3 0.30 -18.79 2.86
N LEU A 4 -0.27 -19.68 2.04
CA LEU A 4 -0.35 -19.40 0.59
C LEU A 4 -1.38 -18.28 0.31
N CYS A 5 -2.51 -18.28 1.01
CA CYS A 5 -3.59 -17.32 0.80
C CYS A 5 -3.17 -15.88 1.12
N VAL A 6 -2.37 -15.66 2.17
CA VAL A 6 -1.93 -14.29 2.53
C VAL A 6 -1.00 -13.70 1.48
N LEU A 7 -0.12 -14.51 0.90
CA LEU A 7 0.79 -14.06 -0.16
C LEU A 7 0.02 -13.72 -1.44
N ILE A 8 -0.99 -14.53 -1.80
CA ILE A 8 -1.84 -14.28 -2.96
C ILE A 8 -2.66 -12.99 -2.76
N GLN A 9 -3.29 -12.80 -1.59
CA GLN A 9 -4.07 -11.60 -1.31
C GLN A 9 -3.21 -10.33 -1.35
N LEU A 10 -2.01 -10.40 -0.79
CA LEU A 10 -1.05 -9.31 -0.85
C LEU A 10 -0.60 -9.05 -2.30
N LEU A 11 -0.27 -10.08 -3.06
CA LEU A 11 0.09 -9.94 -4.47
C LEU A 11 -1.05 -9.32 -5.29
N ASP A 12 -2.29 -9.76 -5.07
CA ASP A 12 -3.50 -9.23 -5.71
C ASP A 12 -3.71 -7.76 -5.37
N LEU A 13 -3.56 -7.37 -4.09
CA LEU A 13 -3.64 -5.97 -3.66
C LEU A 13 -2.62 -5.08 -4.37
N PHE A 14 -1.39 -5.57 -4.54
CA PHE A 14 -0.32 -4.85 -5.23
C PHE A 14 -0.48 -4.84 -6.76
N MET A 15 -1.00 -5.92 -7.36
CA MET A 15 -1.25 -6.01 -8.81
C MET A 15 -2.43 -5.12 -9.22
N VAL A 16 -3.54 -5.18 -8.49
CA VAL A 16 -4.77 -4.40 -8.75
C VAL A 16 -4.64 -2.97 -8.25
N TRP A 17 -3.74 -2.71 -7.29
CA TRP A 17 -3.53 -1.41 -6.65
C TRP A 17 -4.75 -0.91 -5.86
N ASP A 18 -5.51 -1.85 -5.28
CA ASP A 18 -6.82 -1.61 -4.67
C ASP A 18 -6.74 -1.11 -3.20
N TRP A 19 -5.79 -0.20 -2.95
CA TRP A 19 -5.50 0.31 -1.60
C TRP A 19 -6.66 1.07 -0.97
N SER A 20 -7.47 1.75 -1.78
CA SER A 20 -8.66 2.48 -1.31
C SER A 20 -9.67 1.53 -0.69
N THR A 21 -10.01 0.43 -1.37
CA THR A 21 -10.91 -0.61 -0.87
C THR A 21 -10.30 -1.32 0.33
N TYR A 22 -9.00 -1.64 0.27
CA TYR A 22 -8.31 -2.26 1.42
C TYR A 22 -8.43 -1.44 2.70
N LEU A 23 -8.22 -0.11 2.61
CA LEU A 23 -8.34 0.78 3.77
C LEU A 23 -9.79 1.00 4.19
N ALA A 24 -10.73 1.13 3.24
CA ALA A 24 -12.14 1.36 3.54
C ALA A 24 -12.80 0.15 4.21
N ASP A 25 -12.48 -1.06 3.73
CA ASP A 25 -12.94 -2.31 4.30
C ASP A 25 -12.03 -2.82 5.42
N TYR A 26 -10.96 -2.12 5.81
CA TYR A 26 -10.01 -2.63 6.81
C TYR A 26 -10.71 -2.93 8.15
N GLY A 27 -10.63 -4.19 8.60
CA GLY A 27 -11.24 -4.63 9.86
C GLY A 27 -12.68 -5.14 9.74
N GLN A 28 -13.29 -5.10 8.56
CA GLN A 28 -14.58 -5.75 8.32
C GLN A 28 -14.41 -7.27 8.19
N PRO A 29 -15.38 -8.10 8.62
CA PRO A 29 -15.30 -9.56 8.42
C PRO A 29 -15.43 -9.96 6.95
N THR A 30 -15.94 -9.07 6.09
CA THR A 30 -16.15 -9.28 4.65
C THR A 30 -14.99 -8.79 3.78
N SER A 31 -13.91 -8.27 4.37
CA SER A 31 -12.82 -7.66 3.59
C SER A 31 -12.11 -8.70 2.72
N LYS A 32 -11.94 -8.37 1.43
CA LYS A 32 -11.19 -9.19 0.47
C LYS A 32 -9.76 -9.50 0.92
N TYR A 33 -9.13 -8.54 1.60
CA TYR A 33 -7.74 -8.58 2.05
C TYR A 33 -7.60 -8.75 3.57
N LEU A 34 -8.57 -9.42 4.22
CA LEU A 34 -8.63 -9.59 5.69
C LEU A 34 -7.31 -10.10 6.31
N ARG A 35 -6.58 -10.98 5.62
CA ARG A 35 -5.33 -11.57 6.15
C ARG A 35 -4.09 -10.73 5.86
N VAL A 36 -4.22 -9.64 5.13
CA VAL A 36 -3.10 -8.76 4.80
C VAL A 36 -2.76 -7.92 6.02
N ASN A 37 -1.61 -8.19 6.62
CA ASN A 37 -1.12 -7.42 7.76
C ASN A 37 -0.69 -6.02 7.30
N PRO A 38 -1.15 -4.95 7.96
CA PRO A 38 -0.80 -3.58 7.59
C PRO A 38 0.69 -3.28 7.74
N SER A 39 1.37 -3.94 8.70
CA SER A 39 2.83 -3.85 8.86
C SER A 39 3.58 -4.39 7.64
N THR A 40 3.14 -5.54 7.12
CA THR A 40 3.74 -6.17 5.94
C THR A 40 3.44 -5.35 4.68
N ALA A 41 2.19 -4.89 4.53
CA ALA A 41 1.78 -4.02 3.43
C ALA A 41 2.59 -2.72 3.42
N LEU A 42 2.79 -2.09 4.59
CA LEU A 42 3.60 -0.88 4.76
C LEU A 42 5.04 -1.10 4.32
N ALA A 43 5.71 -2.12 4.87
CA ALA A 43 7.12 -2.40 4.57
C ALA A 43 7.35 -2.64 3.07
N LEU A 44 6.43 -3.37 2.42
CA LEU A 44 6.49 -3.61 0.98
C LEU A 44 6.20 -2.36 0.15
N LEU A 45 5.18 -1.58 0.53
CA LEU A 45 4.82 -0.34 -0.15
C LEU A 45 5.96 0.68 -0.08
N GLU A 46 6.59 0.83 1.09
CA GLU A 46 7.78 1.66 1.26
C GLU A 46 8.95 1.18 0.39
N LYS A 47 9.16 -0.14 0.26
CA LYS A 47 10.22 -0.74 -0.58
C LYS A 47 10.00 -0.44 -2.07
N VAL A 48 8.79 -0.71 -2.58
CA VAL A 48 8.41 -0.49 -3.99
C VAL A 48 8.46 1.00 -4.32
N TYR A 49 7.87 1.85 -3.48
CA TYR A 49 7.82 3.29 -3.69
C TYR A 49 9.21 3.94 -3.67
N ARG A 50 10.05 3.55 -2.70
CA ARG A 50 11.43 4.05 -2.62
C ARG A 50 12.24 3.68 -3.86
N GLY A 51 12.12 2.45 -4.35
CA GLY A 51 12.77 2.01 -5.59
C GLY A 51 12.34 2.80 -6.83
N MET A 52 11.06 3.16 -6.93
CA MET A 52 10.55 4.01 -8.01
C MET A 52 11.06 5.45 -7.91
N LYS A 53 11.05 6.05 -6.71
CA LYS A 53 11.47 7.44 -6.48
C LYS A 53 12.93 7.70 -6.87
N ASP A 54 13.83 6.76 -6.62
CA ASP A 54 15.24 6.86 -7.01
C ASP A 54 15.43 6.88 -8.54
N THR A 55 14.58 6.15 -9.28
CA THR A 55 14.59 6.16 -10.75
C THR A 55 13.98 7.45 -11.32
N SER A 56 12.95 8.00 -10.68
CA SER A 56 12.24 9.21 -11.15
C SER A 56 13.07 10.49 -11.13
N LYS A 57 14.13 10.56 -10.30
CA LYS A 57 14.98 11.75 -10.14
C LYS A 57 15.80 12.08 -11.40
N LYS A 58 15.96 11.12 -12.33
CA LYS A 58 16.66 11.31 -13.62
C LYS A 58 15.78 11.83 -14.78
N ASN A 59 14.44 11.77 -14.70
CA ASN A 59 13.54 12.06 -15.83
C ASN A 59 12.70 13.34 -15.64
N ASN A 60 13.33 14.50 -15.36
CA ASN A 60 12.63 15.77 -15.10
C ASN A 60 11.99 16.45 -16.34
N ILE A 61 11.93 15.80 -17.50
CA ILE A 61 11.62 16.46 -18.79
C ILE A 61 10.19 16.18 -19.32
N PHE A 62 9.40 15.30 -18.68
CA PHE A 62 8.03 14.98 -19.13
C PHE A 62 6.97 15.30 -18.07
N SER A 63 6.60 16.58 -17.94
CA SER A 63 5.62 17.08 -16.96
C SER A 63 4.16 16.75 -17.32
N GLN A 64 3.85 16.44 -18.58
CA GLN A 64 2.47 16.29 -19.07
C GLN A 64 1.89 14.86 -18.88
N PHE A 65 2.75 13.82 -18.86
CA PHE A 65 2.36 12.44 -18.52
C PHE A 65 2.29 12.19 -16.99
N ARG A 66 2.65 13.18 -16.17
CA ARG A 66 2.86 13.04 -14.72
C ARG A 66 1.58 13.14 -13.87
N LYS A 67 0.41 13.46 -14.43
CA LYS A 67 -0.82 13.62 -13.64
C LYS A 67 -1.21 12.31 -12.95
N ASN A 68 -1.22 11.21 -13.71
CA ASN A 68 -1.54 9.88 -13.19
C ASN A 68 -0.50 9.40 -12.17
N ASP A 69 0.79 9.67 -12.40
CA ASP A 69 1.86 9.34 -11.46
C ASP A 69 1.72 10.13 -10.16
N ARG A 70 1.36 11.42 -10.23
CA ARG A 70 1.17 12.29 -9.06
C ARG A 70 0.00 11.84 -8.19
N ASP A 71 -1.12 11.45 -8.79
CA ASP A 71 -2.28 10.93 -8.03
C ASP A 71 -1.93 9.57 -7.38
N LYS A 72 -1.19 8.70 -8.07
CA LYS A 72 -0.63 7.48 -7.49
C LYS A 72 0.32 7.78 -6.33
N GLN A 73 1.22 8.75 -6.46
CA GLN A 73 2.12 9.18 -5.39
C GLN A 73 1.35 9.66 -4.16
N LYS A 74 0.34 10.54 -4.35
CA LYS A 74 -0.50 11.02 -3.25
C LYS A 74 -1.27 9.89 -2.58
N LEU A 75 -1.78 8.95 -3.36
CA LEU A 75 -2.48 7.77 -2.83
C LEU A 75 -1.52 6.93 -1.99
N ILE A 76 -0.31 6.65 -2.48
CA ILE A 76 0.72 5.94 -1.70
C ILE A 76 1.05 6.68 -0.41
N GLU A 77 1.33 7.99 -0.47
CA GLU A 77 1.65 8.78 0.73
C GLU A 77 0.53 8.73 1.76
N THR A 78 -0.72 8.81 1.31
CA THR A 78 -1.90 8.70 2.16
C THR A 78 -1.99 7.30 2.76
N VAL A 79 -1.87 6.25 1.95
CA VAL A 79 -1.94 4.86 2.38
C VAL A 79 -0.83 4.54 3.38
N VAL A 80 0.42 4.92 3.10
CA VAL A 80 1.56 4.77 4.03
C VAL A 80 1.27 5.42 5.36
N LYS A 81 0.73 6.65 5.36
CA LYS A 81 0.38 7.38 6.59
C LYS A 81 -0.71 6.65 7.39
N GLN A 82 -1.76 6.18 6.71
CA GLN A 82 -2.85 5.41 7.32
C GLN A 82 -2.34 4.08 7.90
N LEU A 83 -1.57 3.32 7.12
CA LEU A 83 -0.94 2.06 7.56
C LEU A 83 -0.02 2.28 8.77
N ARG A 84 0.80 3.34 8.77
CA ARG A 84 1.63 3.70 9.93
C ARG A 84 0.79 3.97 11.17
N SER A 85 -0.30 4.72 11.01
CA SER A 85 -1.24 4.99 12.11
C SER A 85 -1.87 3.71 12.64
N LEU A 86 -2.25 2.79 11.75
CA LEU A 86 -2.81 1.49 12.11
C LEU A 86 -1.77 0.65 12.87
N VAL A 87 -0.55 0.52 12.35
CA VAL A 87 0.54 -0.26 12.99
C VAL A 87 0.90 0.30 14.37
N ASN A 88 1.02 1.63 14.49
CA ASN A 88 1.31 2.31 15.74
C ASN A 88 0.14 2.30 16.73
N GLY A 89 -1.10 2.31 16.23
CA GLY A 89 -2.32 2.23 17.03
C GLY A 89 -2.61 0.82 17.54
N MET A 90 -2.31 -0.21 16.74
CA MET A 90 -2.37 -1.62 17.15
C MET A 90 -1.37 -1.95 18.26
N SER A 91 -0.30 -1.17 18.43
CA SER A 91 0.70 -1.40 19.47
C SER A 91 0.26 -0.96 20.88
N GLN A 92 -0.94 -0.35 21.03
CA GLN A 92 -1.42 0.20 22.31
C GLN A 92 -2.57 -0.60 22.94
N HIS A 93 -2.97 -1.74 22.36
CA HIS A 93 -3.93 -2.65 23.00
C HIS A 93 -3.23 -3.98 23.26
N SER A 94 -2.49 -4.04 24.36
CA SER A 94 -2.09 -5.28 25.05
C SER A 94 -2.76 -5.29 26.41
#